data_AF-A0A7J0AIY1-F1
#
_entry.id   AF-A0A7J0AIY1-F1
#
_cell.length_a   1.000
_cell.length_b   1.000
_cell.length_c   1.000
_cell.angle_alpha   90.00
_cell.angle_beta   90.00
_cell.angle_gamma   90.00
#
_symmetry.space_group_name_H-M   'P 1'
#
loop_
_entity.id
_entity.type
_entity.pdbx_description
1 polymer ?
#
loop_
_entity_poly.entity_id
_entity_poly.type
_entity_poly.pdbx_seq_one_letter_code
_entity_poly.pdbx_strand_id
1 'polypeptide(L)'
;MDCKCNKEKHSYHFNVSEVKDGKIREVMDFNFGGHHDIALMAQTIAAKGDISEKHAKELAVAIRLLHHVLKKCADDSAIFSDFYPVFEEFKKAVKEHYCG
;
A
#
# COMPACT_ATOMS: atom_id res chain seq x y z
N MET A 1 -7.94 22.75 -17.35
CA MET A 1 -8.43 23.00 -15.99
C MET A 1 -7.34 22.58 -15.02
N ASP A 2 -6.70 23.59 -14.43
CA ASP A 2 -5.58 23.45 -13.51
C ASP A 2 -5.97 22.70 -12.24
N CYS A 3 -5.63 21.42 -12.16
CA CYS A 3 -5.58 20.77 -10.87
C CYS A 3 -4.21 21.06 -10.25
N LYS A 4 -4.12 22.18 -9.51
CA LYS A 4 -3.05 22.44 -8.55
C LYS A 4 -3.08 21.32 -7.50
N CYS A 5 -2.52 20.16 -7.87
CA CYS A 5 -2.29 19.03 -7.03
C CYS A 5 -1.18 19.37 -6.04
N ASN A 6 -1.45 20.26 -5.08
CA ASN A 6 -0.89 20.11 -3.75
C ASN A 6 -1.51 18.83 -3.17
N LYS A 7 -1.13 17.67 -3.73
CA LYS A 7 -1.44 16.37 -3.15
C LYS A 7 -0.64 16.32 -1.87
N GLU A 8 -1.32 16.61 -0.77
CA GLU A 8 -0.77 16.53 0.57
C GLU A 8 0.12 15.29 0.67
N LYS A 9 1.36 15.51 1.09
CA LYS A 9 2.31 14.42 1.26
C LYS A 9 2.06 13.82 2.62
N HIS A 10 1.69 12.55 2.63
CA HIS A 10 1.59 11.77 3.85
C HIS A 10 2.92 11.06 4.09
N SER A 11 3.37 11.08 5.34
CA SER A 11 4.56 10.36 5.80
C SER A 11 4.13 9.39 6.90
N TYR A 12 4.61 8.16 6.79
CA TYR A 12 4.26 7.06 7.66
C TYR A 12 5.53 6.42 8.21
N HIS A 13 5.47 6.00 9.46
CA HIS A 13 6.46 5.11 10.06
C HIS A 13 5.82 3.74 10.23
N PHE A 14 6.42 2.72 9.63
CA PHE A 14 6.02 1.32 9.79
C PHE A 14 6.95 0.67 10.79
N ASN A 15 6.38 -0.02 11.77
CA ASN A 15 7.09 -0.92 12.68
C ASN A 15 6.39 -2.28 12.66
N VAL A 16 7.18 -3.34 12.55
CA VAL A 16 6.72 -4.72 12.67
C VAL A 16 7.33 -5.30 13.93
N SER A 17 6.46 -5.81 14.81
CA SER A 17 6.84 -6.55 15.99
C SER A 17 6.38 -8.00 15.87
N GLU A 18 7.24 -8.94 16.23
CA GLU A 18 6.95 -10.37 16.27
C GLU A 18 6.60 -10.77 17.72
N VAL A 19 5.56 -11.58 17.88
CA VAL A 19 5.28 -12.27 19.14
C VAL A 19 5.93 -13.65 19.08
N LYS A 20 7.01 -13.84 19.83
CA LYS A 20 7.73 -15.11 19.92
C LYS A 20 7.89 -15.51 21.38
N ASP A 21 7.50 -16.74 21.71
CA ASP A 21 7.54 -17.29 23.07
C ASP A 21 6.82 -16.39 24.10
N GLY A 22 5.69 -15.81 23.69
CA GLY A 22 4.89 -14.89 24.52
C GLY A 22 5.52 -13.50 24.74
N LYS A 23 6.65 -13.20 24.09
CA LYS A 23 7.32 -11.89 24.15
C LYS A 23 7.17 -11.14 22.84
N ILE A 24 6.87 -9.85 22.93
CA ILE A 24 6.84 -8.93 21.79
C ILE A 24 8.27 -8.42 21.58
N ARG A 25 8.77 -8.52 20.34
CA ARG A 25 10.05 -7.93 19.94
C ARG A 25 9.91 -7.19 18.62
N GLU A 26 10.48 -6.00 18.52
CA GLU A 26 10.58 -5.28 17.26
C GLU A 26 11.54 -6.04 16.32
N VAL A 27 11.14 -6.18 15.05
CA VAL A 27 11.93 -6.93 14.05
C VAL A 27 12.26 -6.12 12.80
N MET A 28 11.49 -5.08 12.51
CA MET A 28 11.73 -4.22 11.34
C MET A 28 11.00 -2.89 11.51
N ASP A 29 11.64 -1.81 11.11
CA ASP A 29 11.01 -0.50 10.94
C ASP A 29 11.49 0.19 9.66
N PHE A 30 10.65 1.05 9.09
CA PHE A 30 11.02 1.90 7.97
C PHE A 30 10.07 3.09 7.82
N ASN A 31 10.56 4.15 7.17
CA ASN A 31 9.75 5.31 6.80
C ASN A 31 9.21 5.16 5.38
N PHE A 32 7.96 5.54 5.16
CA PHE A 32 7.28 5.49 3.88
C PHE A 32 6.53 6.80 3.62
N GLY A 33 6.75 7.41 2.45
CA GLY A 33 6.10 8.67 2.07
C GLY A 33 5.38 8.56 0.73
N GLY A 34 4.26 9.27 0.58
CA GLY A 34 3.51 9.29 -0.66
C GLY A 34 2.37 10.29 -0.71
N HIS A 35 1.66 10.30 -1.84
CA HIS A 35 0.50 11.17 -2.08
C HIS A 35 -0.85 10.50 -1.79
N HIS A 36 -0.83 9.40 -1.03
CA HIS A 36 -2.02 8.61 -0.74
C HIS A 36 -2.23 8.55 0.76
N ASP A 37 -3.45 8.87 1.19
CA ASP A 37 -3.91 8.61 2.55
C ASP A 37 -4.26 7.12 2.70
N ILE A 38 -3.38 6.35 3.35
CA ILE A 38 -3.55 4.91 3.58
C ILE A 38 -4.76 4.62 4.48
N ALA A 39 -5.06 5.50 5.45
CA ALA A 39 -6.18 5.31 6.36
C ALA A 39 -7.51 5.48 5.62
N LEU A 40 -7.61 6.52 4.79
CA LEU A 40 -8.77 6.73 3.93
C LEU A 40 -8.94 5.56 2.95
N MET A 41 -7.87 5.09 2.32
CA MET A 41 -7.93 3.91 1.45
C MET A 41 -8.49 2.68 2.17
N ALA A 42 -8.03 2.39 3.38
CA ALA A 42 -8.54 1.27 4.17
C ALA A 42 -10.04 1.42 4.50
N GLN A 43 -10.50 2.63 4.84
CA GLN A 43 -11.91 2.92 5.10
C GLN A 43 -12.76 2.72 3.83
N THR A 44 -12.30 3.24 2.69
CA THR A 44 -12.98 3.08 1.40
C THR A 44 -13.10 1.62 0.99
N ILE A 45 -12.03 0.82 1.17
CA ILE A 45 -12.06 -0.61 0.89
C ILE A 45 -13.05 -1.32 1.83
N ALA A 46 -12.97 -1.05 3.14
CA ALA A 46 -13.85 -1.68 4.13
C ALA A 46 -15.34 -1.37 3.90
N ALA A 47 -15.66 -0.16 3.39
CA ALA A 47 -17.03 0.26 3.13
C ALA A 47 -17.76 -0.59 2.07
N LYS A 48 -17.03 -1.33 1.22
CA LYS A 48 -17.64 -2.26 0.25
C LYS A 48 -18.23 -3.50 0.90
N GLY A 49 -17.70 -3.91 2.05
CA GLY A 49 -18.21 -5.02 2.86
C GLY A 49 -17.95 -6.43 2.30
N ASP A 50 -17.19 -6.56 1.21
CA ASP A 50 -16.83 -7.86 0.60
C ASP A 50 -15.62 -8.53 1.26
N ILE A 51 -14.80 -7.77 1.99
CA ILE A 51 -13.72 -8.24 2.85
C ILE A 51 -13.82 -7.60 4.25
N SER A 52 -13.29 -8.28 5.26
CA SER A 52 -13.28 -7.74 6.63
C SER A 52 -12.43 -6.48 6.75
N GLU A 53 -12.71 -5.63 7.73
CA GLU A 53 -11.91 -4.44 8.05
C GLU A 53 -10.41 -4.73 8.25
N LYS A 54 -10.06 -5.87 8.88
CA LYS A 54 -8.67 -6.33 9.02
C LYS A 54 -7.98 -6.44 7.66
N HIS A 55 -8.57 -7.23 6.76
CA HIS A 55 -8.06 -7.45 5.41
C HIS A 55 -8.09 -6.17 4.54
N ALA A 56 -9.03 -5.24 4.78
CA ALA A 56 -9.04 -3.94 4.11
C ALA A 56 -7.80 -3.08 4.48
N LYS A 57 -7.42 -3.06 5.76
CA LYS A 57 -6.19 -2.40 6.24
C LYS A 57 -4.94 -3.05 5.63
N GLU A 58 -4.88 -4.38 5.63
CA GLU A 58 -3.78 -5.14 5.03
C GLU A 58 -3.64 -4.85 3.53
N LEU A 59 -4.75 -4.85 2.77
CA LEU A 59 -4.75 -4.56 1.34
C LEU A 59 -4.29 -3.14 1.02
N ALA A 60 -4.76 -2.14 1.79
CA ALA A 60 -4.35 -0.75 1.63
C ALA A 60 -2.83 -0.58 1.81
N VAL A 61 -2.26 -1.21 2.85
CA VAL A 61 -0.81 -1.18 3.10
C VAL A 61 -0.06 -1.94 1.99
N ALA A 62 -0.48 -3.17 1.68
CA ALA A 62 0.20 -4.05 0.72
C ALA A 62 0.34 -3.42 -0.66
N ILE A 63 -0.74 -2.87 -1.21
CA ILE A 63 -0.73 -2.22 -2.53
C ILE A 63 0.23 -1.03 -2.54
N ARG A 64 0.24 -0.22 -1.47
CA ARG A 64 1.08 0.99 -1.43
C ARG A 64 2.56 0.66 -1.31
N LEU A 65 2.92 -0.29 -0.44
CA LEU A 65 4.30 -0.72 -0.27
C LEU A 65 4.83 -1.46 -1.50
N LEU A 66 4.06 -2.41 -2.04
CA LEU A 66 4.48 -3.19 -3.21
C LEU A 66 4.61 -2.30 -4.46
N HIS A 67 3.68 -1.37 -4.68
CA HIS A 67 3.81 -0.39 -5.77
C HIS A 67 5.12 0.40 -5.67
N HIS A 68 5.52 0.80 -4.46
CA HIS A 68 6.72 1.60 -4.27
C HIS A 68 7.99 0.79 -4.56
N VAL A 69 8.07 -0.45 -4.05
CA VAL A 69 9.20 -1.35 -4.35
C VAL A 69 9.29 -1.61 -5.85
N LEU A 70 8.20 -2.04 -6.49
CA LEU A 70 8.19 -2.37 -7.91
C LEU A 70 8.53 -1.15 -8.77
N LYS A 71 7.97 0.03 -8.46
CA LYS A 71 8.26 1.25 -9.21
C LYS A 71 9.70 1.74 -9.05
N LYS A 72 10.31 1.58 -7.87
CA LYS A 72 11.65 2.09 -7.58
C LYS A 72 12.76 1.12 -7.97
N CYS A 73 12.48 -0.18 -7.97
CA CYS A 73 13.45 -1.23 -8.21
C CYS A 73 13.18 -2.00 -9.51
N ALA A 74 12.33 -1.50 -10.40
CA ALA A 74 12.08 -2.12 -11.70
C ALA A 74 13.38 -2.28 -12.51
N ASP A 75 14.26 -1.28 -12.47
CA ASP A 75 15.55 -1.31 -13.18
C ASP A 75 16.60 -2.19 -12.45
N ASP A 76 16.38 -2.50 -11.17
CA ASP A 76 17.31 -3.27 -10.35
C ASP A 76 17.09 -4.80 -10.47
N SER A 77 15.93 -5.23 -10.94
CA SER A 77 15.54 -6.64 -10.97
C SER A 77 14.59 -6.96 -12.12
N ALA A 78 14.99 -7.93 -12.96
CA ALA A 78 14.15 -8.42 -14.06
C ALA A 78 12.79 -8.92 -13.58
N ILE A 79 12.73 -9.61 -12.43
CA ILE A 79 11.46 -10.11 -11.85
C ILE A 79 10.52 -8.94 -11.53
N PHE A 80 11.06 -7.81 -11.05
CA PHE A 80 10.25 -6.64 -10.74
C PHE A 80 9.81 -5.91 -12.01
N SER A 81 10.71 -5.74 -12.99
CA SER A 81 10.38 -5.17 -14.29
C SER A 81 9.26 -5.96 -14.99
N ASP A 82 9.37 -7.28 -15.01
CA ASP A 82 8.40 -8.17 -15.66
C ASP A 82 7.04 -8.15 -14.95
N PHE A 83 7.04 -8.12 -13.61
CA PHE A 83 5.81 -8.15 -12.83
C PHE A 83 5.12 -6.79 -12.68
N TYR A 84 5.87 -5.68 -12.73
CA TYR A 84 5.32 -4.36 -12.43
C TYR A 84 4.12 -3.96 -13.32
N PRO A 85 4.12 -4.20 -14.65
CA PRO A 85 2.94 -3.95 -15.48
C PRO A 85 1.71 -4.75 -15.05
N VAL A 86 1.89 -6.04 -14.68
CA VAL A 86 0.80 -6.90 -14.19
C VAL A 86 0.23 -6.36 -12.88
N PHE A 87 1.11 -5.93 -11.97
CA PHE A 87 0.70 -5.30 -10.72
C PHE A 87 -0.05 -3.98 -10.94
N GLU A 88 0.33 -3.16 -11.92
CA GLU A 88 -0.38 -1.92 -12.24
C GLU A 88 -1.81 -2.18 -12.71
N GLU A 89 -2.04 -3.20 -13.54
CA GLU A 89 -3.39 -3.61 -13.95
C GLU A 89 -4.22 -4.13 -12.77
N PHE A 90 -3.64 -4.96 -11.91
CA PHE A 90 -4.31 -5.39 -10.67
C PHE A 90 -4.69 -4.19 -9.79
N LYS A 91 -3.75 -3.26 -9.57
CA LYS A 91 -3.99 -2.03 -8.78
C LYS A 91 -5.11 -1.19 -9.38
N LYS A 92 -5.18 -1.10 -10.72
CA LYS A 92 -6.26 -0.39 -11.43
C LYS A 92 -7.60 -1.05 -11.17
N ALA A 93 -7.71 -2.38 -11.30
CA ALA A 93 -8.94 -3.12 -11.02
C ALA A 93 -9.39 -2.96 -9.56
N VAL A 94 -8.47 -3.00 -8.60
CA VAL A 94 -8.77 -2.73 -7.17
C VAL A 94 -9.32 -1.32 -7.01
N LYS A 95 -8.69 -0.31 -7.62
CA LYS A 95 -9.16 1.07 -7.55
C LYS A 95 -10.56 1.21 -8.15
N GLU A 96 -10.83 0.60 -9.29
CA GLU A 96 -12.15 0.63 -9.94
C GLU A 96 -13.22 -0.02 -9.07
N HIS A 97 -12.91 -1.12 -8.40
CA HIS A 97 -13.86 -1.83 -7.55
C HIS A 97 -14.21 -1.10 -6.24
N TYR A 98 -13.21 -0.48 -5.59
CA TYR A 98 -13.36 0.15 -4.27
C TYR A 98 -13.54 1.67 -4.31
N CYS A 99 -13.04 2.37 -5.34
CA CYS A 99 -13.11 3.83 -5.45
C CYS A 99 -13.97 4.32 -6.63
N GLY A 100 -14.56 3.40 -7.39
CA GLY A 100 -15.54 3.69 -8.45
C GLY A 100 -16.94 3.96 -7.91
#